data_AF-A0A3B9SWM4-F1
#
_entry.id   AF-A0A3B9SWM4-F1
#
_cell.length_a   1.000
_cell.length_b   1.000
_cell.length_c   1.000
_cell.angle_alpha   90.00
_cell.angle_beta   90.00
_cell.angle_gamma   90.00
#
_symmetry.space_group_name_H-M   'P 1'
#
loop_
_entity.id
_entity.type
_entity.pdbx_description
1 polymer ?
#
loop_
_entity_poly.entity_id
_entity_poly.type
_entity_poly.pdbx_seq_one_letter_code
_entity_poly.pdbx_strand_id
1 'polypeptide(L)'
;MVKVFADGGSFRVEGKFDFGYIGLYQDEQIEIQEDYGEIKSWDFVSEAIDTKSCTDDELADFLTEYINGLEQKIQKNIKQVNDNFLLKVFEDMEACGAEFWDIPELTIADALPENPSETVYQPNHDRLMPVYLEYRDSANDGSIEKTDVEALLRELYPMFNFDAFLAGIVPENICFFGTDISFQCSDKFDQAILCGAYDNLDEALRFTDWHNF
;
A
#
# COMPACT_ATOMS: atom_id res chain seq x y z
N MET A 1 -5.13 -1.87 -14.96
CA MET A 1 -5.20 -3.12 -15.73
C MET A 1 -3.88 -3.44 -16.42
N VAL A 2 -3.44 -4.67 -16.21
CA VAL A 2 -2.18 -5.25 -16.67
C VAL A 2 -2.39 -6.41 -17.64
N LYS A 3 -1.33 -6.82 -18.33
CA LYS A 3 -1.24 -8.07 -19.09
C LYS A 3 0.07 -8.79 -18.71
N VAL A 4 -0.04 -10.09 -18.44
CA VAL A 4 1.11 -10.96 -18.15
C VAL A 4 1.49 -11.73 -19.41
N PHE A 5 2.79 -11.91 -19.61
CA PHE A 5 3.39 -12.63 -20.73
C PHE A 5 4.40 -13.65 -20.22
N ALA A 6 4.41 -14.84 -20.82
CA ALA A 6 5.49 -15.80 -20.66
C ALA A 6 6.78 -15.27 -21.32
N ASP A 7 7.89 -15.26 -20.58
CA ASP A 7 9.19 -14.78 -21.06
C ASP A 7 10.33 -15.64 -20.53
N GLY A 8 10.81 -16.58 -21.34
CA GLY A 8 12.08 -17.26 -21.10
C GLY A 8 12.19 -18.07 -19.78
N GLY A 9 11.07 -18.45 -19.16
CA GLY A 9 11.03 -19.17 -17.88
C GLY A 9 10.52 -18.35 -16.69
N SER A 10 10.23 -17.06 -16.90
CA SER A 10 9.62 -16.15 -15.93
C SER A 10 8.45 -15.39 -16.57
N PHE A 11 7.74 -14.60 -15.78
CA PHE A 11 6.66 -13.76 -16.29
C PHE A 11 7.08 -12.30 -16.39
N ARG A 12 6.62 -11.65 -17.46
CA ARG A 12 6.74 -10.20 -17.64
C ARG A 12 5.36 -9.57 -17.60
N VAL A 13 5.23 -8.44 -16.92
CA VAL A 13 3.98 -7.68 -16.81
C VAL A 13 4.10 -6.38 -17.60
N GLU A 14 3.06 -6.03 -18.36
CA GLU A 14 2.92 -4.70 -18.98
C GLU A 14 1.58 -4.08 -18.56
N GLY A 15 1.53 -2.75 -18.52
CA GLY A 15 0.33 -1.99 -18.22
C GLY A 15 0.45 -1.24 -16.89
N LYS A 16 -0.66 -1.13 -16.17
CA LYS A 16 -0.73 -0.32 -14.95
C LYS A 16 -1.54 -0.99 -13.86
N PHE A 17 -1.16 -0.74 -12.61
CA PHE A 17 -1.87 -1.18 -11.42
C PHE A 17 -2.11 0.01 -10.49
N ASP A 18 -3.38 0.36 -10.27
CA ASP A 18 -3.78 1.46 -9.39
C ASP A 18 -3.94 0.95 -7.95
N PHE A 19 -3.11 1.46 -7.05
CA PHE A 19 -3.11 1.14 -5.62
C PHE A 19 -3.56 2.32 -4.74
N GLY A 20 -4.33 3.25 -5.30
CA GLY A 20 -4.87 4.40 -4.57
C GLY A 20 -3.78 5.38 -4.14
N TYR A 21 -3.76 5.71 -2.84
CA TYR A 21 -2.79 6.68 -2.29
C TYR A 21 -1.36 6.15 -2.34
N ILE A 22 -1.17 4.83 -2.31
CA ILE A 22 0.15 4.19 -2.37
C ILE A 22 0.81 4.42 -3.74
N GLY A 23 0.00 4.56 -4.81
CA GLY A 23 0.46 5.02 -6.11
C GLY A 23 -0.09 4.24 -7.30
N LEU A 24 0.31 4.69 -8.49
CA LEU A 24 0.03 4.04 -9.77
C LEU A 24 1.31 3.41 -10.31
N TYR A 25 1.41 2.08 -10.22
CA TYR A 25 2.54 1.29 -10.69
C TYR A 25 2.40 0.99 -12.18
N GLN A 26 3.51 0.99 -12.91
CA GLN A 26 3.51 0.80 -14.37
C GLN A 26 4.63 -0.15 -14.81
N ASP A 27 4.32 -1.00 -15.79
CA ASP A 27 5.28 -1.82 -16.54
C ASP A 27 6.31 -2.53 -15.64
N GLU A 28 7.60 -2.18 -15.73
CA GLU A 28 8.68 -2.84 -14.99
C GLU A 28 8.60 -2.66 -13.48
N GLN A 29 7.73 -1.78 -12.97
CA GLN A 29 7.47 -1.67 -11.53
C GLN A 29 6.60 -2.82 -11.01
N ILE A 30 6.01 -3.63 -11.90
CA ILE A 30 5.06 -4.69 -11.57
C ILE A 30 5.72 -6.03 -11.83
N GLU A 31 6.02 -6.77 -10.76
CA GLU A 31 6.80 -8.01 -10.82
C GLU A 31 6.03 -9.20 -10.27
N ILE A 32 6.30 -10.38 -10.81
CA ILE A 32 5.88 -11.67 -10.24
C ILE A 32 7.17 -12.38 -9.84
N GLN A 33 7.45 -12.48 -8.55
CA GLN A 33 8.73 -12.97 -8.04
C GLN A 33 8.72 -14.48 -7.81
N GLU A 34 8.46 -15.28 -8.83
CA GLU A 34 8.62 -16.74 -8.79
C GLU A 34 8.76 -17.28 -10.21
N ASP A 35 9.41 -18.44 -10.36
CA ASP A 35 9.47 -19.12 -11.65
C ASP A 35 8.17 -19.90 -11.96
N TYR A 36 8.06 -20.42 -13.19
CA TYR A 36 6.87 -21.17 -13.60
C TYR A 36 6.56 -22.38 -12.73
N GLY A 37 7.58 -23.08 -12.23
CA GLY A 37 7.43 -24.26 -11.39
C GLY A 37 6.89 -23.90 -10.02
N GLU A 38 7.43 -22.84 -9.43
CA GLU A 38 6.98 -22.28 -8.15
C GLU A 38 5.53 -21.80 -8.24
N ILE A 39 5.17 -21.04 -9.29
CA ILE A 39 3.80 -20.56 -9.50
C ILE A 39 2.81 -21.71 -9.70
N LYS A 40 3.17 -22.75 -10.45
CA LYS A 40 2.33 -23.96 -10.62
C LYS A 40 2.10 -24.72 -9.31
N SER A 41 2.91 -24.46 -8.29
CA SER A 41 2.76 -25.05 -6.96
C SER A 41 1.86 -24.24 -6.03
N TRP A 42 1.50 -23.01 -6.39
CA TRP A 42 0.56 -22.21 -5.61
C TRP A 42 -0.81 -22.86 -5.59
N ASP A 43 -1.41 -22.98 -4.40
CA ASP A 43 -2.67 -23.71 -4.21
C ASP A 43 -3.77 -23.19 -5.14
N PHE A 44 -4.00 -21.87 -5.18
CA PHE A 44 -5.03 -21.26 -6.01
C PHE A 44 -4.82 -21.44 -7.53
N VAL A 45 -3.56 -21.54 -7.98
CA VAL A 45 -3.24 -21.85 -9.39
C VAL A 45 -3.57 -23.31 -9.67
N SER A 46 -3.08 -24.22 -8.82
CA SER A 46 -3.26 -25.66 -9.00
C SER A 46 -4.71 -26.14 -8.87
N GLU A 47 -5.54 -25.38 -8.15
CA GLU A 47 -6.98 -25.60 -8.05
C GLU A 47 -7.76 -25.09 -9.27
N ALA A 48 -7.25 -24.04 -9.93
CA ALA A 48 -7.94 -23.39 -11.04
C ALA A 48 -7.59 -23.95 -12.42
N ILE A 49 -6.36 -24.41 -12.63
CA ILE A 49 -5.87 -24.91 -13.92
C ILE A 49 -5.14 -26.25 -13.77
N ASP A 50 -5.15 -27.09 -14.83
CA ASP A 50 -4.36 -28.33 -14.85
C ASP A 50 -2.88 -28.02 -15.09
N THR A 51 -2.13 -27.84 -13.99
CA THR A 51 -0.72 -27.44 -14.03
C THR A 51 0.22 -28.46 -14.68
N LYS A 52 -0.25 -29.69 -14.93
CA LYS A 52 0.53 -30.72 -15.65
C LYS A 52 0.49 -30.57 -17.16
N SER A 53 -0.56 -29.95 -17.69
CA SER A 53 -0.79 -29.86 -19.14
C SER A 53 -0.89 -28.42 -19.64
N CYS A 54 -1.04 -27.43 -18.75
CA CYS A 54 -1.11 -26.04 -19.16
C CYS A 54 0.20 -25.56 -19.82
N THR A 55 0.02 -24.75 -20.85
CA THR A 55 1.06 -23.96 -21.49
C THR A 55 1.41 -22.76 -20.63
N ASP A 56 2.59 -22.19 -20.87
CA ASP A 56 3.03 -20.98 -20.14
C ASP A 56 2.14 -19.78 -20.48
N ASP A 57 1.57 -19.72 -21.69
CA ASP A 57 0.60 -18.70 -22.11
C ASP A 57 -0.73 -18.84 -21.37
N GLU A 58 -1.23 -20.07 -21.15
CA GLU A 58 -2.45 -20.30 -20.35
C GLU A 58 -2.23 -19.89 -18.88
N LEU A 59 -1.04 -20.13 -18.34
CA LEU A 59 -0.69 -19.66 -17.00
C LEU A 59 -0.57 -18.12 -16.95
N ALA A 60 0.02 -17.49 -17.97
CA ALA A 60 0.07 -16.02 -18.08
C ALA A 60 -1.34 -15.40 -18.19
N ASP A 61 -2.25 -16.02 -18.95
CA ASP A 61 -3.64 -15.58 -19.05
C ASP A 61 -4.36 -15.68 -17.69
N PHE A 62 -4.17 -16.78 -16.97
CA PHE A 62 -4.69 -16.94 -15.61
C PHE A 62 -4.16 -15.86 -14.65
N LEU A 63 -2.84 -15.62 -14.64
CA LEU A 63 -2.22 -14.59 -13.80
C LEU A 63 -2.70 -13.18 -14.18
N THR A 64 -2.93 -12.94 -15.47
CA THR A 64 -3.53 -11.69 -15.94
C THR A 64 -4.91 -11.47 -15.32
N GLU A 65 -5.78 -12.48 -15.35
CA GLU A 65 -7.11 -12.39 -14.77
C GLU A 65 -7.05 -12.22 -13.26
N TYR A 66 -6.17 -12.97 -12.58
CA TYR A 66 -5.96 -12.90 -11.14
C TYR A 66 -5.52 -11.50 -10.69
N ILE A 67 -4.45 -10.95 -11.26
CA ILE A 67 -3.90 -9.64 -10.87
C ILE A 67 -4.92 -8.53 -11.13
N ASN A 68 -5.60 -8.54 -12.28
CA ASN A 68 -6.65 -7.57 -12.57
C ASN A 68 -7.85 -7.73 -11.63
N GLY A 69 -8.18 -8.95 -11.20
CA GLY A 69 -9.19 -9.22 -10.18
C GLY A 69 -8.80 -8.67 -8.81
N LEU A 70 -7.53 -8.74 -8.44
CA LEU A 70 -7.01 -8.17 -7.21
C LEU A 70 -7.04 -6.64 -7.25
N GLU A 71 -6.63 -6.01 -8.36
CA GLU A 71 -6.77 -4.55 -8.58
C GLU A 71 -8.24 -4.14 -8.36
N GLN A 72 -9.19 -4.85 -8.96
CA GLN A 72 -10.62 -4.57 -8.78
C GLN A 72 -11.07 -4.74 -7.32
N LYS A 73 -10.57 -5.75 -6.60
CA LYS A 73 -10.88 -5.97 -5.18
C LYS A 73 -10.35 -4.81 -4.32
N ILE A 74 -9.13 -4.36 -4.57
CA ILE A 74 -8.51 -3.20 -3.91
C ILE A 74 -9.32 -1.94 -4.22
N GLN A 75 -9.61 -1.67 -5.48
CA GLN A 75 -10.36 -0.48 -5.90
C GLN A 75 -11.78 -0.44 -5.30
N LYS A 76 -12.44 -1.60 -5.17
CA LYS A 76 -13.75 -1.70 -4.50
C LYS A 76 -13.67 -1.32 -3.02
N ASN A 77 -12.54 -1.58 -2.37
CA ASN A 77 -12.34 -1.36 -0.92
C ASN A 77 -11.28 -0.28 -0.64
N ILE A 78 -11.04 0.61 -1.62
CA ILE A 78 -9.86 1.48 -1.63
C ILE A 78 -9.80 2.41 -0.43
N LYS A 79 -10.95 2.79 0.12
CA LYS A 79 -11.03 3.65 1.31
C LYS A 79 -10.33 3.00 2.50
N GLN A 80 -10.61 1.73 2.81
CA GLN A 80 -9.99 1.06 3.95
C GLN A 80 -8.51 0.76 3.73
N VAL A 81 -8.10 0.47 2.50
CA VAL A 81 -6.69 0.30 2.13
C VAL A 81 -5.92 1.61 2.34
N ASN A 82 -6.43 2.71 1.78
CA ASN A 82 -5.85 4.04 1.93
C ASN A 82 -5.83 4.49 3.40
N ASP A 83 -6.89 4.21 4.15
CA ASP A 83 -6.98 4.54 5.57
C ASP A 83 -5.94 3.78 6.39
N ASN A 84 -5.75 2.49 6.14
CA ASN A 84 -4.73 1.71 6.84
C ASN A 84 -3.33 2.20 6.48
N PHE A 85 -3.07 2.49 5.20
CA PHE A 85 -1.80 3.08 4.76
C PHE A 85 -1.51 4.40 5.49
N LEU A 86 -2.45 5.36 5.48
CA LEU A 86 -2.28 6.62 6.19
C LEU A 86 -2.06 6.42 7.69
N LEU A 87 -2.78 5.47 8.29
CA LEU A 87 -2.61 5.14 9.69
C LEU A 87 -1.18 4.66 9.97
N LYS A 88 -0.61 3.82 9.11
CA LYS A 88 0.78 3.36 9.21
C LYS A 88 1.80 4.47 9.05
N VAL A 89 1.58 5.36 8.09
CA VAL A 89 2.43 6.55 7.92
C VAL A 89 2.47 7.40 9.19
N PHE A 90 1.30 7.69 9.77
CA PHE A 90 1.22 8.53 10.97
C PHE A 90 1.72 7.80 12.24
N GLU A 91 1.60 6.48 12.30
CA GLU A 91 2.21 5.65 13.35
C GLU A 91 3.74 5.85 13.37
N ASP A 92 4.40 5.77 12.21
CA ASP A 92 5.84 5.99 12.09
C ASP A 92 6.23 7.43 12.42
N MET A 93 5.49 8.41 11.89
CA MET A 93 5.74 9.83 12.17
C MET A 93 5.68 10.14 13.67
N GLU A 94 4.68 9.60 14.38
CA GLU A 94 4.57 9.72 15.84
C GLU A 94 5.74 9.02 16.54
N ALA A 95 6.10 7.81 16.11
CA ALA A 95 7.12 6.99 16.74
C ALA A 95 8.54 7.58 16.62
N CYS A 96 8.87 8.18 15.46
CA CYS A 96 10.17 8.79 15.22
C CYS A 96 10.20 10.30 15.56
N GLY A 97 9.05 10.91 15.86
CA GLY A 97 8.93 12.33 16.12
C GLY A 97 9.24 13.17 14.89
N ALA A 98 8.77 12.76 13.71
CA ALA A 98 9.07 13.40 12.43
C ALA A 98 8.72 14.90 12.46
N GLU A 99 9.69 15.76 12.13
CA GLU A 99 9.50 17.21 12.14
C GLU A 99 8.96 17.70 10.78
N PHE A 100 7.84 17.13 10.32
CA PHE A 100 7.27 17.49 9.00
C PHE A 100 6.99 19.00 8.87
N TRP A 101 6.78 19.69 9.99
CA TRP A 101 6.56 21.13 10.06
C TRP A 101 7.76 21.97 9.61
N ASP A 102 8.95 21.37 9.51
CA ASP A 102 10.14 21.99 8.95
C ASP A 102 10.23 21.84 7.41
N ILE A 103 9.31 21.07 6.81
CA ILE A 103 9.17 20.89 5.37
C ILE A 103 8.06 21.83 4.88
N PRO A 104 8.39 22.96 4.20
CA PRO A 104 7.41 23.99 3.86
C PRO A 104 6.24 23.48 3.02
N GLU A 105 6.47 22.53 2.12
CA GLU A 105 5.46 21.94 1.25
C GLU A 105 4.45 21.09 2.02
N LEU A 106 4.89 20.42 3.09
CA LEU A 106 4.04 19.58 3.95
C LEU A 106 3.32 20.37 5.05
N THR A 107 3.54 21.67 5.13
CA THR A 107 3.11 22.47 6.29
C THR A 107 2.13 23.56 5.89
N ILE A 108 0.96 23.53 6.51
CA ILE A 108 0.00 24.64 6.48
C ILE A 108 0.36 25.58 7.63
N ALA A 109 1.18 26.58 7.34
CA ALA A 109 1.77 27.47 8.35
C ALA A 109 0.73 28.15 9.28
N ASP A 110 -0.42 28.53 8.75
CA ASP A 110 -1.48 29.20 9.54
C ASP A 110 -2.13 28.28 10.59
N ALA A 111 -2.01 26.97 10.43
CA ALA A 111 -2.54 25.97 11.36
C ALA A 111 -1.46 25.40 12.30
N LEU A 112 -0.19 25.81 12.15
CA LEU A 112 0.91 25.32 12.96
C LEU A 112 0.89 25.96 14.36
N PRO A 113 0.95 25.17 15.44
CA PRO A 113 1.02 25.71 16.80
C PRO A 113 2.39 26.36 17.08
N GLU A 114 2.47 27.21 18.10
CA GLU A 114 3.71 27.94 18.46
C GLU A 114 4.86 27.01 18.89
N ASN A 115 4.57 25.84 19.46
CA ASN A 115 5.56 24.86 19.91
C ASN A 115 5.24 23.45 19.35
N PRO A 116 5.48 23.20 18.05
CA PRO A 116 4.97 22.00 17.38
C PRO A 116 5.57 20.70 17.92
N SER A 117 6.85 20.71 18.31
CA SER A 117 7.54 19.52 18.86
C SER A 117 6.90 18.95 20.13
N GLU A 118 6.23 19.78 20.93
CA GLU A 118 5.55 19.34 22.16
C GLU A 118 4.04 19.13 21.99
N THR A 119 3.44 19.66 20.91
CA THR A 119 1.98 19.82 20.83
C THR A 119 1.33 19.07 19.68
N VAL A 120 2.11 18.59 18.70
CA VAL A 120 1.56 17.92 17.51
C VAL A 120 1.23 16.44 17.79
N TYR A 121 2.18 15.64 18.28
CA TYR A 121 1.99 14.18 18.36
C TYR A 121 1.29 13.71 19.64
N GLN A 122 1.81 14.06 20.83
CA GLN A 122 1.34 13.48 22.09
C GLN A 122 -0.18 13.62 22.34
N PRO A 123 -0.84 14.77 22.05
CA PRO A 123 -2.29 14.89 22.24
C PRO A 123 -3.13 14.06 21.26
N ASN A 124 -2.58 13.81 20.07
CA ASN A 124 -3.27 13.10 18.99
C ASN A 124 -3.13 11.58 19.13
N HIS A 125 -2.01 11.11 19.68
CA HIS A 125 -1.75 9.69 19.93
C HIS A 125 -2.89 8.99 20.70
N ASP A 126 -3.37 9.60 21.79
CA ASP A 126 -4.45 9.03 22.61
C ASP A 126 -5.77 8.89 21.83
N ARG A 127 -6.01 9.76 20.84
CA ARG A 127 -7.19 9.71 19.97
C ARG A 127 -7.04 8.67 18.86
N LEU A 128 -5.83 8.42 18.40
CA LEU A 128 -5.54 7.44 17.35
C LEU A 128 -5.38 6.01 17.88
N MET A 129 -4.98 5.84 19.15
CA MET A 129 -4.75 4.51 19.73
C MET A 129 -5.90 3.51 19.57
N PRO A 130 -7.19 3.88 19.78
CA PRO A 130 -8.30 2.96 19.52
C PRO A 130 -8.42 2.57 18.04
N VAL A 131 -8.09 3.48 17.12
CA VAL A 131 -8.16 3.28 15.67
C VAL A 131 -6.99 2.40 15.19
N TYR A 132 -5.79 2.56 15.76
CA TYR A 132 -4.67 1.62 15.54
C TYR A 132 -5.09 0.18 15.86
N LEU A 133 -5.76 -0.03 16.99
CA LEU A 133 -6.23 -1.36 17.40
C LEU A 133 -7.33 -1.92 16.49
N GLU A 134 -8.12 -1.05 15.88
CA GLU A 134 -9.18 -1.42 14.95
C GLU A 134 -8.63 -1.95 13.63
N TYR A 135 -7.56 -1.34 13.12
CA TYR A 135 -6.91 -1.71 11.86
C TYR A 135 -5.83 -2.79 12.02
N ARG A 136 -5.29 -2.96 13.22
CA ARG A 136 -4.30 -3.98 13.52
C ARG A 136 -4.84 -5.39 13.26
N ASP A 137 -4.13 -6.14 12.41
CA ASP A 137 -4.40 -7.55 12.09
C ASP A 137 -5.83 -7.81 11.53
N SER A 138 -6.52 -6.78 11.01
CA SER A 138 -7.94 -6.84 10.61
C SER A 138 -8.17 -6.56 9.12
N ALA A 139 -9.11 -7.31 8.52
CA ALA A 139 -9.39 -7.28 7.08
C ALA A 139 -9.77 -5.89 6.56
N ASN A 140 -9.23 -5.49 5.41
CA ASN A 140 -9.57 -4.23 4.71
C ASN A 140 -10.40 -4.46 3.44
N ASP A 141 -11.07 -5.62 3.34
CA ASP A 141 -11.86 -6.04 2.19
C ASP A 141 -13.36 -5.67 2.28
N GLY A 142 -13.70 -4.77 3.21
CA GLY A 142 -15.06 -4.30 3.45
C GLY A 142 -15.93 -5.26 4.28
N SER A 143 -15.37 -6.37 4.78
CA SER A 143 -16.09 -7.30 5.67
C SER A 143 -16.35 -6.73 7.07
N ILE A 144 -15.59 -5.71 7.47
CA ILE A 144 -15.69 -5.03 8.77
C ILE A 144 -15.85 -3.53 8.50
N GLU A 145 -16.88 -2.91 9.09
CA GLU A 145 -17.02 -1.44 9.06
C GLU A 145 -15.93 -0.82 9.94
N LYS A 146 -15.25 0.20 9.42
CA LYS A 146 -14.13 0.84 10.11
C LYS A 146 -14.20 2.36 10.15
N THR A 147 -13.51 2.95 11.11
CA THR A 147 -13.33 4.40 11.28
C THR A 147 -12.70 5.03 10.03
N ASP A 148 -13.25 6.18 9.60
CA ASP A 148 -12.66 6.98 8.51
C ASP A 148 -11.36 7.65 8.99
N VAL A 149 -10.22 7.00 8.72
CA VAL A 149 -8.91 7.46 9.19
C VAL A 149 -8.52 8.77 8.54
N GLU A 150 -8.68 8.93 7.23
CA GLU A 150 -8.33 10.18 6.56
C GLU A 150 -9.06 11.39 7.16
N ALA A 151 -10.38 11.28 7.40
CA ALA A 151 -11.15 12.36 8.00
C ALA A 151 -10.66 12.69 9.41
N LEU A 152 -10.37 11.66 10.22
CA LEU A 152 -9.83 11.83 11.57
C LEU A 152 -8.44 12.48 11.54
N LEU A 153 -7.53 12.00 10.69
CA LEU A 153 -6.18 12.54 10.58
C LEU A 153 -6.19 14.00 10.12
N ARG A 154 -7.05 14.37 9.16
CA ARG A 154 -7.23 15.77 8.74
C ARG A 154 -7.78 16.66 9.87
N GLU A 155 -8.58 16.12 10.79
CA GLU A 155 -9.03 16.83 11.99
C GLU A 155 -7.90 17.00 13.02
N LEU A 156 -7.11 15.94 13.26
CA LEU A 156 -6.05 15.90 14.27
C LEU A 156 -4.80 16.68 13.85
N TYR A 157 -4.48 16.65 12.56
CA TYR A 157 -3.29 17.25 11.97
C TYR A 157 -3.66 18.33 10.94
N PRO A 158 -4.38 19.40 11.32
CA PRO A 158 -4.81 20.44 10.39
C PRO A 158 -3.62 21.24 9.79
N MET A 159 -2.44 21.13 10.39
CA MET A 159 -1.20 21.70 9.91
C MET A 159 -0.48 20.83 8.87
N PHE A 160 -0.83 19.54 8.74
CA PHE A 160 -0.23 18.65 7.75
C PHE A 160 -0.93 18.81 6.41
N ASN A 161 -0.15 19.12 5.36
CA ASN A 161 -0.66 19.26 4.02
C ASN A 161 -0.80 17.89 3.34
N PHE A 162 -1.89 17.19 3.66
CA PHE A 162 -2.20 15.86 3.10
C PHE A 162 -2.14 15.83 1.57
N ASP A 163 -2.66 16.86 0.91
CA ASP A 163 -2.74 16.85 -0.55
C ASP A 163 -1.33 16.98 -1.18
N ALA A 164 -0.44 17.75 -0.55
CA ALA A 164 0.96 17.81 -0.97
C ALA A 164 1.69 16.49 -0.69
N PHE A 165 1.46 15.87 0.48
CA PHE A 165 2.03 14.58 0.82
C PHE A 165 1.63 13.50 -0.18
N LEU A 166 0.32 13.34 -0.43
CA LEU A 166 -0.22 12.36 -1.37
C LEU A 166 0.28 12.60 -2.80
N ALA A 167 0.38 13.85 -3.25
CA ALA A 167 0.98 14.20 -4.54
C ALA A 167 2.53 14.08 -4.55
N GLY A 168 3.13 13.77 -3.41
CA GLY A 168 4.55 13.57 -3.22
C GLY A 168 4.98 12.11 -3.17
N ILE A 169 4.04 11.17 -3.07
CA ILE A 169 4.31 9.74 -3.04
C ILE A 169 4.84 9.28 -4.41
N VAL A 170 5.91 8.50 -4.38
CA VAL A 170 6.61 7.94 -5.52
C VAL A 170 6.52 6.41 -5.41
N PRO A 171 5.69 5.75 -6.25
CA PRO A 171 5.64 4.29 -6.29
C PRO A 171 6.97 3.75 -6.82
N GLU A 172 7.49 2.69 -6.19
CA GLU A 172 8.76 2.08 -6.58
C GLU A 172 8.55 0.75 -7.28
N ASN A 173 8.03 -0.24 -6.55
CA ASN A 173 7.75 -1.59 -7.06
C ASN A 173 6.49 -2.18 -6.39
N ILE A 174 5.80 -3.06 -7.12
CA ILE A 174 4.78 -3.95 -6.60
C ILE A 174 5.13 -5.39 -7.02
N CYS A 175 5.00 -6.33 -6.09
CA CYS A 175 5.37 -7.73 -6.31
C CYS A 175 4.21 -8.65 -5.95
N PHE A 176 3.98 -9.69 -6.76
CA PHE A 176 3.01 -10.75 -6.47
C PHE A 176 3.74 -12.05 -6.12
N PHE A 177 3.39 -12.64 -4.97
CA PHE A 177 3.82 -13.98 -4.57
C PHE A 177 2.69 -14.73 -3.86
N GLY A 178 2.40 -15.94 -4.31
CA GLY A 178 1.26 -16.70 -3.80
C GLY A 178 -0.02 -15.87 -3.95
N THR A 179 -0.69 -15.66 -2.82
CA THR A 179 -1.94 -14.88 -2.77
C THR A 179 -1.75 -13.49 -2.16
N ASP A 180 -0.51 -13.13 -1.85
CA ASP A 180 -0.13 -11.87 -1.26
C ASP A 180 0.41 -10.91 -2.33
N ILE A 181 0.32 -9.62 -2.02
CA ILE A 181 0.86 -8.54 -2.83
C ILE A 181 1.72 -7.63 -1.96
N SER A 182 2.96 -7.41 -2.37
CA SER A 182 3.81 -6.41 -1.75
C SER A 182 3.81 -5.13 -2.55
N PHE A 183 3.95 -4.01 -1.86
CA PHE A 183 4.26 -2.74 -2.49
C PHE A 183 5.45 -2.08 -1.79
N GLN A 184 6.14 -1.24 -2.54
CA GLN A 184 7.13 -0.32 -2.03
C GLN A 184 6.88 1.07 -2.60
N CYS A 185 6.98 2.09 -1.75
CA CYS A 185 6.85 3.49 -2.13
C CYS A 185 7.72 4.37 -1.25
N SER A 186 8.14 5.50 -1.80
CA SER A 186 8.82 6.58 -1.06
C SER A 186 8.04 7.88 -1.23
N ASP A 187 8.54 8.96 -0.64
CA ASP A 187 8.13 10.31 -1.03
C ASP A 187 9.30 11.14 -1.56
N LYS A 188 8.95 12.28 -2.15
CA LYS A 188 9.91 13.19 -2.79
C LYS A 188 10.53 14.22 -1.84
N PHE A 189 10.24 14.18 -0.54
CA PHE A 189 10.66 15.21 0.41
C PHE A 189 12.05 14.91 0.98
N ASP A 190 12.83 15.96 1.24
CA ASP A 190 14.24 15.84 1.66
C ASP A 190 14.41 15.19 3.04
N GLN A 191 13.42 15.35 3.93
CA GLN A 191 13.30 14.64 5.21
C GLN A 191 12.16 13.64 5.08
N ALA A 192 12.33 12.67 4.19
CA ALA A 192 11.28 11.76 3.74
C ALA A 192 10.47 11.19 4.91
N ILE A 193 9.14 11.26 4.79
CA ILE A 193 8.19 10.61 5.68
C ILE A 193 8.10 9.11 5.34
N LEU A 194 8.21 8.79 4.05
CA LEU A 194 8.28 7.47 3.46
C LEU A 194 9.65 7.28 2.81
N CYS A 195 10.44 6.38 3.37
CA CYS A 195 11.80 6.09 2.93
C CYS A 195 11.89 4.59 2.58
N GLY A 196 11.51 4.25 1.34
CA GLY A 196 11.38 2.86 0.91
C GLY A 196 10.37 2.10 1.75
N ALA A 197 9.25 2.74 2.09
CA ALA A 197 8.19 2.14 2.87
C ALA A 197 7.57 0.96 2.12
N TYR A 198 7.40 -0.16 2.82
CA TYR A 198 7.01 -1.44 2.26
C TYR A 198 6.02 -2.15 3.16
N ASP A 199 5.08 -2.89 2.55
CA ASP A 199 4.21 -3.84 3.25
C ASP A 199 3.74 -4.97 2.31
N ASN A 200 3.19 -6.01 2.92
CA ASN A 200 2.48 -7.12 2.30
C ASN A 200 0.99 -7.04 2.62
N LEU A 201 0.15 -7.09 1.58
CA LEU A 201 -1.27 -7.32 1.72
C LEU A 201 -1.61 -8.76 1.42
N ASP A 202 -2.30 -9.40 2.37
CA ASP A 202 -2.84 -10.74 2.16
C ASP A 202 -4.17 -10.74 1.38
N GLU A 203 -4.75 -11.92 1.19
CA GLU A 203 -6.06 -12.07 0.52
C GLU A 203 -7.15 -11.20 1.13
N ALA A 204 -7.16 -10.95 2.44
CA ALA A 204 -8.15 -10.12 3.12
C ALA A 204 -7.78 -8.62 3.10
N LEU A 205 -6.78 -8.25 2.28
CA LEU A 205 -6.19 -6.91 2.18
C LEU A 205 -5.62 -6.41 3.52
N ARG A 206 -5.23 -7.32 4.42
CA ARG A 206 -4.59 -6.96 5.69
C ARG A 206 -3.15 -6.58 5.44
N PHE A 207 -2.71 -5.50 6.05
CA PHE A 207 -1.30 -5.11 6.08
C PHE A 207 -0.62 -6.00 7.12
N THR A 208 0.44 -6.71 6.73
CA THR A 208 1.00 -7.81 7.52
C THR A 208 2.48 -7.66 7.87
N ASP A 209 3.19 -6.77 7.20
CA ASP A 209 4.64 -6.62 7.33
C ASP A 209 5.09 -5.19 7.00
N TRP A 210 4.51 -4.19 7.67
CA TRP A 210 4.85 -2.78 7.48
C TRP A 210 6.29 -2.48 7.94
N HIS A 211 7.09 -1.86 7.06
CA HIS A 211 8.40 -1.29 7.36
C HIS A 211 8.57 0.06 6.68
N ASN A 212 9.29 0.97 7.34
CA ASN A 212 9.68 2.28 6.81
C ASN A 212 11.05 2.62 7.43
N PHE A 213 12.06 2.90 6.60
CA PHE A 213 13.48 2.82 6.99
C PHE A 213 14.16 4.16 7.27
#